data_AF-A0A3B5QCY0-F1
#
_entry.id   AF-A0A3B5QCY0-F1
#
_cell.length_a   1.000
_cell.length_b   1.000
_cell.length_c   1.000
_cell.angle_alpha   90.00
_cell.angle_beta   90.00
_cell.angle_gamma   90.00
#
_symmetry.space_group_name_H-M   'P 1'
#
loop_
_entity.id
_entity.type
_entity.pdbx_description
1 polymer ?
#
loop_
_entity_poly.entity_id
_entity_poly.type
_entity_poly.pdbx_seq_one_letter_code
_entity_poly.pdbx_strand_id
1 'polypeptide(L)'
;MATITSDKEMLLNLMKDLKQEELKGFKWFLKIRDVSSGFPQIPVGPLDDADASDLVDLMMKTYSHSALQVTKDILKKINRNDLVEIFPGTSCKRKYKNY
;
A
#
# COMPACT_ATOMS: atom_id res chain seq x y z
N MET A 1 18.00 -15.35 4.73
CA MET A 1 17.95 -15.09 3.28
C MET A 1 17.00 -13.93 3.07
N ALA A 2 17.50 -12.69 2.93
CA ALA A 2 16.65 -11.53 2.69
C ALA A 2 16.57 -11.33 1.17
N THR A 3 15.49 -11.83 0.57
CA THR A 3 15.18 -11.60 -0.85
C THR A 3 14.99 -10.10 -1.08
N ILE A 4 15.60 -9.59 -2.15
CA ILE A 4 15.30 -8.26 -2.69
C ILE A 4 13.91 -8.38 -3.34
N THR A 5 12.87 -8.40 -2.52
CA THR A 5 11.50 -8.52 -3.00
C THR A 5 11.11 -7.19 -3.64
N SER A 6 10.57 -7.22 -4.86
CA SER A 6 10.17 -5.99 -5.56
C SER A 6 9.04 -5.30 -4.79
N ASP A 7 8.99 -3.97 -4.80
CA ASP A 7 7.93 -3.19 -4.12
C ASP A 7 6.52 -3.71 -4.47
N LYS A 8 6.34 -4.12 -5.73
CA LYS A 8 5.11 -4.73 -6.27
C LYS A 8 4.79 -6.08 -5.61
N GLU A 9 5.77 -6.95 -5.42
CA GLU A 9 5.56 -8.26 -4.81
C GLU A 9 5.25 -8.16 -3.31
N MET A 10 5.89 -7.22 -2.61
CA MET A 10 5.57 -6.96 -1.20
C MET A 10 4.12 -6.50 -1.05
N LEU A 11 3.72 -5.51 -1.84
CA LEU A 11 2.33 -5.04 -1.93
C LEU A 11 1.37 -6.20 -2.21
N LEU A 12 1.71 -7.09 -3.13
CA LEU A 12 0.87 -8.21 -3.52
C LEU A 12 0.66 -9.23 -2.42
N ASN A 13 1.74 -9.64 -1.73
CA ASN A 13 1.63 -10.56 -0.60
C ASN A 13 0.74 -9.97 0.50
N LEU A 14 0.92 -8.68 0.75
CA LEU A 14 0.16 -7.93 1.74
C LEU A 14 -1.34 -7.87 1.38
N MET A 15 -1.67 -7.57 0.12
CA MET A 15 -3.06 -7.64 -0.36
C MET A 15 -3.65 -9.04 -0.29
N LYS A 16 -2.84 -10.09 -0.48
CA LYS A 16 -3.26 -11.50 -0.34
C LYS A 16 -3.47 -11.93 1.12
N ASP A 17 -2.73 -11.34 2.05
CA ASP A 17 -2.88 -11.57 3.50
C ASP A 17 -4.07 -10.81 4.12
N LEU A 18 -4.65 -9.86 3.38
CA LEU A 18 -5.91 -9.21 3.75
C LEU A 18 -7.09 -10.13 3.45
N LYS A 19 -8.04 -10.20 4.37
CA LYS A 19 -9.33 -10.84 4.13
C LYS A 19 -10.15 -10.03 3.13
N GLN A 20 -11.13 -10.67 2.50
CA GLN A 20 -12.01 -10.03 1.53
C GLN A 20 -12.74 -8.79 2.10
N GLU A 21 -13.13 -8.83 3.38
CA GLU A 21 -13.74 -7.71 4.10
C GLU A 21 -12.77 -6.52 4.27
N GLU A 22 -11.51 -6.82 4.60
CA GLU A 22 -10.45 -5.82 4.79
C GLU A 22 -10.01 -5.22 3.46
N LEU A 23 -9.93 -6.05 2.42
CA LEU A 23 -9.60 -5.65 1.06
C LEU A 23 -10.71 -4.76 0.47
N LYS A 24 -11.98 -5.03 0.80
CA LYS A 24 -13.10 -4.14 0.46
C LYS A 24 -12.97 -2.78 1.17
N GLY A 25 -12.62 -2.78 2.45
CA GLY A 25 -12.30 -1.55 3.19
C GLY A 25 -11.14 -0.78 2.57
N PHE A 26 -10.06 -1.48 2.19
CA PHE A 26 -8.90 -0.91 1.54
C PHE A 26 -9.26 -0.24 0.20
N LYS A 27 -10.00 -0.94 -0.66
CA LYS A 27 -10.54 -0.39 -1.92
C LYS A 27 -11.41 0.83 -1.67
N TRP A 28 -12.27 0.80 -0.65
CA TRP A 28 -13.08 1.95 -0.26
C TRP A 28 -12.21 3.15 0.10
N PHE A 29 -11.17 2.97 0.92
CA PHE A 29 -10.22 4.03 1.28
C PHE A 29 -9.44 4.59 0.09
N LEU A 30 -9.14 3.78 -0.93
CA LEU A 30 -8.58 4.27 -2.19
C LEU A 30 -9.58 5.12 -2.98
N LYS A 31 -10.87 4.75 -2.97
CA LYS A 31 -11.94 5.49 -3.64
C LYS A 31 -12.20 6.84 -2.97
N ILE A 32 -12.24 6.88 -1.64
CA ILE A 32 -12.52 8.10 -0.86
C ILE A 32 -11.27 8.93 -0.56
N ARG A 33 -10.07 8.50 -1.00
CA ARG A 33 -8.85 9.24 -0.74
C ARG A 33 -8.96 10.61 -1.41
N ASP A 34 -8.91 11.63 -0.56
CA ASP A 34 -9.16 13.01 -0.96
C ASP A 34 -8.06 13.51 -1.90
N VAL A 35 -8.45 14.22 -2.97
CA VAL A 35 -7.52 14.91 -3.89
C VAL A 35 -6.61 15.88 -3.12
N SER A 36 -7.05 16.35 -1.95
CA SER A 36 -6.24 17.15 -1.03
C SER A 36 -4.97 16.45 -0.52
N SER A 37 -4.87 15.12 -0.66
CA SER A 37 -3.65 14.37 -0.35
C SER A 37 -2.53 14.61 -1.39
N GLY A 38 -2.83 15.32 -2.49
CA GLY A 38 -1.93 15.53 -3.62
C GLY A 38 -1.76 14.31 -4.51
N PHE A 39 -2.52 13.24 -4.25
CA PHE A 39 -2.42 11.96 -4.95
C PHE A 39 -3.61 11.78 -5.91
N PRO A 40 -3.37 11.30 -7.14
CA PRO A 40 -4.44 11.07 -8.11
C PRO A 40 -5.46 10.04 -7.60
N GLN A 41 -6.75 10.30 -7.82
CA GLN A 41 -7.81 9.35 -7.46
C GLN A 41 -7.86 8.21 -8.49
N ILE A 42 -7.91 6.96 -8.01
CA ILE A 42 -8.08 5.80 -8.91
C ILE A 42 -9.57 5.66 -9.26
N PRO A 43 -9.92 5.40 -10.53
CA PRO A 43 -11.30 5.19 -10.95
C PRO A 43 -11.99 4.04 -10.20
N VAL A 44 -13.22 4.28 -9.76
CA VAL A 44 -14.01 3.37 -8.90
C VAL A 44 -14.34 2.03 -9.56
N GLY A 45 -14.55 2.03 -10.88
CA GLY A 45 -14.95 0.84 -11.66
C GLY A 45 -13.91 -0.28 -11.60
N PRO A 46 -12.70 -0.07 -12.18
CA PRO A 46 -11.63 -1.06 -12.12
C PRO A 46 -11.28 -1.48 -10.69
N LEU A 47 -11.43 -0.58 -9.73
CA LEU A 47 -11.15 -0.81 -8.31
C LEU A 47 -12.11 -1.80 -7.65
N ASP A 48 -13.38 -1.84 -8.05
CA ASP A 48 -14.37 -2.72 -7.41
C ASP A 48 -14.12 -4.17 -7.81
N ASP A 49 -13.91 -4.41 -9.10
CA ASP A 49 -13.64 -5.73 -9.70
C ASP A 49 -12.16 -6.17 -9.58
N ALA A 50 -11.23 -5.27 -9.28
CA ALA A 50 -9.80 -5.61 -9.23
C ALA A 50 -9.48 -6.67 -8.16
N ASP A 51 -8.77 -7.73 -8.55
CA ASP A 51 -8.19 -8.68 -7.60
C ASP A 51 -6.98 -8.07 -6.88
N ALA A 52 -6.43 -8.79 -5.88
CA ALA A 52 -5.23 -8.37 -5.17
C ALA A 52 -4.07 -7.99 -6.11
N SER A 53 -3.91 -8.72 -7.22
CA SER A 53 -2.90 -8.43 -8.25
C SER A 53 -3.20 -7.16 -9.05
N ASP A 54 -4.42 -7.00 -9.52
CA ASP A 54 -4.83 -5.84 -10.33
C ASP A 54 -4.83 -4.56 -9.49
N LEU A 55 -5.19 -4.67 -8.22
CA LEU A 55 -5.16 -3.57 -7.27
C LEU A 55 -3.74 -3.03 -7.08
N VAL A 56 -2.77 -3.94 -6.93
CA VAL A 56 -1.36 -3.55 -6.81
C VAL A 56 -0.87 -2.91 -8.11
N ASP A 57 -1.23 -3.47 -9.26
CA ASP A 57 -0.83 -2.91 -10.55
C ASP A 57 -1.42 -1.52 -10.77
N LEU A 58 -2.69 -1.31 -10.40
CA LEU A 58 -3.34 0.00 -10.40
C LEU A 58 -2.62 0.99 -9.49
N MET A 59 -2.29 0.59 -8.26
CA MET A 59 -1.56 1.45 -7.32
C MET A 59 -0.16 1.79 -7.83
N MET A 60 0.56 0.84 -8.43
CA MET A 60 1.88 1.10 -9.01
C MET A 60 1.81 1.98 -10.26
N LYS A 61 0.76 1.84 -11.06
CA LYS A 61 0.53 2.67 -12.24
C LYS A 61 0.15 4.10 -11.87
N THR A 62 -0.64 4.27 -10.81
CA THR A 62 -1.15 5.59 -10.39
C THR A 62 -0.20 6.33 -9.46
N TYR A 63 0.42 5.63 -8.52
CA TYR A 63 1.26 6.23 -7.47
C TYR A 63 2.74 5.85 -7.59
N SER A 64 3.10 4.83 -8.37
CA SER A 64 4.48 4.35 -8.56
C SER A 64 5.23 4.22 -7.25
N HIS A 65 6.25 5.04 -7.00
CA HIS A 65 7.03 5.00 -5.75
C HIS A 65 6.22 5.38 -4.50
N SER A 66 5.14 6.14 -4.65
CA SER A 66 4.26 6.52 -3.54
C SER A 66 3.23 5.44 -3.19
N ALA A 67 3.06 4.40 -4.01
CA ALA A 67 2.09 3.32 -3.77
C ALA A 67 2.31 2.62 -2.43
N LEU A 68 3.57 2.43 -2.05
CA LEU A 68 3.94 1.85 -0.75
C LEU A 68 3.46 2.70 0.43
N GLN A 69 3.64 4.01 0.32
CA GLN A 69 3.29 4.95 1.37
C GLN A 69 1.77 5.02 1.52
N VAL A 70 1.05 5.10 0.39
CA VAL A 70 -0.41 5.02 0.32
C VAL A 70 -0.93 3.76 1.00
N THR A 71 -0.31 2.62 0.69
CA THR A 71 -0.71 1.31 1.24
C THR A 71 -0.54 1.25 2.75
N LYS A 72 0.62 1.69 3.26
CA LYS A 72 0.88 1.75 4.70
C LYS A 72 -0.14 2.59 5.45
N ASP A 73 -0.52 3.74 4.91
CA ASP A 73 -1.51 4.61 5.53
C ASP A 73 -2.89 3.95 5.58
N ILE A 74 -3.29 3.26 4.52
CA ILE A 74 -4.61 2.60 4.48
C ILE A 74 -4.63 1.38 5.40
N LEU A 75 -3.55 0.58 5.43
CA LEU A 75 -3.40 -0.53 6.38
C LEU A 75 -3.54 -0.07 7.83
N LYS A 76 -2.93 1.07 8.17
CA LYS A 76 -3.11 1.71 9.49
C LYS A 76 -4.57 2.07 9.76
N LYS A 77 -5.29 2.58 8.75
CA LYS A 77 -6.72 2.94 8.88
C LYS A 77 -7.64 1.72 9.07
N ILE A 78 -7.32 0.57 8.47
CA ILE A 78 -8.06 -0.68 8.67
C ILE A 78 -7.53 -1.50 9.86
N ASN A 79 -6.66 -0.91 10.69
CA ASN A 79 -6.06 -1.53 11.87
C ASN A 79 -5.19 -2.79 11.59
N ARG A 80 -4.67 -2.93 10.36
CA ARG A 80 -3.71 -3.98 9.96
C ARG A 80 -2.26 -3.51 10.07
N ASN A 81 -1.89 -3.04 11.27
CA ASN A 81 -0.51 -2.62 11.57
C ASN A 81 0.47 -3.79 11.62
N ASP A 82 -0.02 -5.01 11.86
CA ASP A 82 0.74 -6.26 11.83
C ASP A 82 1.47 -6.43 10.49
N LEU A 83 0.80 -6.12 9.37
CA LEU A 83 1.38 -6.23 8.04
C LEU A 83 2.31 -5.06 7.69
N VAL A 84 2.14 -3.90 8.35
CA VAL A 84 2.99 -2.71 8.15
C VAL A 84 4.37 -2.92 8.77
N GLU A 85 4.49 -3.68 9.86
CA GLU A 85 5.77 -4.01 10.50
C GLU A 85 6.57 -5.06 9.72
N ILE A 86 5.88 -6.00 9.05
CA ILE A 86 6.52 -6.98 8.14
C ILE A 86 7.09 -6.29 6.91
N PHE A 87 6.56 -5.10 6.55
CA PHE A 87 7.10 -4.29 5.48
C PHE A 87 8.53 -3.84 5.85
N PRO A 88 9.59 -4.30 5.16
CA PRO A 88 10.95 -3.87 5.43
C PRO A 88 11.12 -2.45 4.90
N GLY A 89 10.58 -1.48 5.64
CA GLY A 89 10.94 -0.08 5.52
C GLY A 89 12.35 0.06 6.04
N THR A 90 13.32 -0.09 5.14
CA THR A 90 14.65 0.53 5.21
C THR A 90 15.13 0.75 6.65
N SER A 91 15.84 -0.23 7.21
CA SER A 91 16.92 0.12 8.13
C SER A 91 17.99 0.86 7.30
N CYS A 92 17.73 2.14 7.08
CA CYS A 92 18.77 3.15 7.07
C CYS A 92 18.30 4.26 7.99
N LYS A 93 18.15 3.93 9.28
CA LYS A 93 18.65 4.85 10.31
C LYS A 93 20.16 4.90 10.17
N ARG A 94 20.69 5.71 9.26
CA ARG A 94 22.00 6.33 9.48
C ARG A 94 21.73 7.62 10.23
N LYS A 95 21.81 7.56 11.56
CA LYS A 95 22.01 8.75 12.39
C LYS A 95 23.24 9.49 11.89
N TYR A 96 23.22 10.82 11.76
CA TYR A 96 24.35 11.72 12.13
C TYR A 96 23.96 13.21 12.15
N LYS A 97 23.99 13.77 13.37
CA LYS A 97 24.45 15.11 13.83
C LYS A 97 23.86 15.24 15.25
N ASN A 98 24.56 15.07 16.36
CA ASN A 98 25.87 15.61 16.78
C ASN A 98 26.04 17.04 16.27
N TYR A 99 25.46 18.01 16.98
CA TYR A 99 26.14 19.12 17.66
C TYR A 99 25.23 19.61 18.79
#